data_AF-A0A2L0UHL0-F1
#
_entry.id   AF-A0A2L0UHL0-F1
#
_cell.length_a   1.000
_cell.length_b   1.000
_cell.length_c   1.000
_cell.angle_alpha   90.00
_cell.angle_beta   90.00
_cell.angle_gamma   90.00
#
_symmetry.space_group_name_H-M   'P 1'
#
loop_
_entity.id
_entity.type
_entity.pdbx_description
1 polymer ?
#
loop_
_entity_poly.entity_id
_entity_poly.type
_entity_poly.pdbx_seq_one_letter_code
_entity_poly.pdbx_strand_id
1 'polypeptide(L)'
;MTMRPGAQLDFREALNSLASAQKTSKGAPAYSRYINRRLGRVFAAAAYSRGLTPNQVTLISAIATFSGLALLILTDPTTGTALLVTTLLVLGYALDSADGQLARLTGTGSAAGEWLDHTVDAFKEGSLHLCVLICWWRYLDLETAWLI
;
A
#
# COMPACT_ATOMS: atom_id res chain seq x y z
N MET A 1 -15.57 21.67 -23.55
CA MET A 1 -14.38 20.83 -23.76
C MET A 1 -14.83 19.39 -23.70
N THR A 2 -15.07 18.77 -24.86
CA THR A 2 -15.61 17.42 -25.01
C THR A 2 -14.47 16.41 -24.91
N MET A 3 -14.40 15.68 -23.80
CA MET A 3 -13.43 14.60 -23.61
C MET A 3 -13.71 13.47 -24.60
N ARG A 4 -12.68 13.06 -25.35
CA ARG A 4 -12.72 11.87 -26.21
C ARG A 4 -12.84 10.62 -25.32
N PRO A 5 -13.75 9.67 -25.60
CA PRO A 5 -13.74 8.38 -24.94
C PRO A 5 -12.38 7.70 -25.20
N GLY A 6 -11.60 7.45 -24.15
CA GLY A 6 -10.30 6.76 -24.24
C GLY A 6 -9.05 7.64 -24.20
N ALA A 7 -9.15 8.97 -24.09
CA ALA A 7 -7.98 9.80 -23.84
C ALA A 7 -7.54 9.68 -22.37
N GLN A 8 -6.37 9.11 -22.12
CA GLN A 8 -5.74 9.16 -20.79
C GLN A 8 -5.50 10.62 -20.40
N LEU A 9 -5.96 10.99 -19.22
CA LEU A 9 -5.65 12.29 -18.62
C LEU A 9 -4.14 12.42 -18.43
N ASP A 10 -3.61 13.62 -18.67
CA ASP A 10 -2.25 13.93 -18.26
C ASP A 10 -2.11 13.79 -16.73
N PHE A 11 -0.91 13.51 -16.23
CA PHE A 11 -0.65 13.27 -14.80
C PHE A 11 -1.24 14.37 -13.91
N ARG A 12 -1.12 15.63 -14.32
CA ARG A 12 -1.66 16.79 -13.58
C ARG A 12 -3.19 16.79 -13.53
N GLU A 13 -3.83 16.43 -14.64
CA GLU A 13 -5.29 16.34 -14.74
C GLU A 13 -5.81 15.17 -13.89
N ALA A 14 -5.15 14.01 -13.95
CA ALA A 14 -5.46 12.86 -13.11
C ALA A 14 -5.32 13.19 -11.61
N LEU A 15 -4.24 13.88 -11.23
CA LEU A 15 -3.99 14.30 -9.85
C LEU A 15 -5.08 15.26 -9.33
N ASN A 16 -5.54 16.20 -10.16
CA ASN A 16 -6.62 17.12 -9.82
C ASN A 16 -7.96 16.41 -9.66
N SER A 17 -8.32 15.51 -10.58
CA SER A 17 -9.53 14.69 -10.50
C SER A 17 -9.54 13.78 -9.26
N LEU A 18 -8.38 13.26 -8.87
CA LEU A 18 -8.22 12.47 -7.65
C LEU A 18 -8.39 13.28 -6.36
N ALA A 19 -8.21 14.60 -6.39
CA ALA A 19 -8.43 15.44 -5.21
C ALA A 19 -9.91 15.48 -4.83
N SER A 20 -10.83 15.46 -5.80
CA SER A 20 -12.28 15.43 -5.58
C SER A 20 -12.85 14.05 -5.28
N ALA A 21 -12.14 12.96 -5.61
CA ALA A 21 -12.62 11.58 -5.47
C ALA A 21 -12.18 10.86 -4.17
N GLN A 22 -11.73 11.61 -3.15
CA GLN A 22 -11.19 11.04 -1.91
C GLN A 22 -12.30 10.63 -0.91
N LYS A 23 -12.15 9.47 -0.25
CA LYS A 23 -12.99 9.09 0.92
C LYS A 23 -12.85 10.12 2.05
N THR A 24 -13.82 10.20 2.96
CA THR A 24 -13.67 11.03 4.16
C THR A 24 -12.44 10.62 4.96
N SER A 25 -11.84 11.56 5.70
CA SER A 25 -10.65 11.30 6.52
C SER A 25 -10.98 11.18 8.01
N LYS A 26 -12.26 11.24 8.39
CA LYS A 26 -12.72 11.01 9.76
C LYS A 26 -12.36 9.58 10.19
N GLY A 27 -11.68 9.44 11.32
CA GLY A 27 -11.25 8.14 11.87
C GLY A 27 -9.94 7.59 11.28
N ALA A 28 -9.34 8.21 10.26
CA ALA A 28 -8.09 7.73 9.70
C ALA A 28 -6.88 8.11 10.61
N PRO A 29 -5.93 7.19 10.85
CA PRO A 29 -4.70 7.49 11.57
C PRO A 29 -3.93 8.67 10.96
N ALA A 30 -3.22 9.44 11.80
CA ALA A 30 -2.50 10.64 11.36
C ALA A 30 -1.50 10.33 10.23
N TYR A 31 -0.75 9.24 10.34
CA TYR A 31 0.18 8.79 9.29
C TYR A 31 -0.52 8.56 7.95
N SER A 32 -1.62 7.80 7.96
CA SER A 32 -2.39 7.53 6.74
C SER A 32 -2.94 8.82 6.13
N ARG A 33 -3.48 9.73 6.97
CA ARG A 33 -4.02 11.01 6.52
C ARG A 33 -2.97 11.92 5.87
N TYR A 34 -1.82 12.09 6.50
CA TYR A 34 -0.85 13.11 6.10
C TYR A 34 0.22 12.61 5.14
N ILE A 35 0.58 11.32 5.21
CA ILE A 35 1.65 10.74 4.41
C ILE A 35 1.05 9.79 3.39
N ASN A 36 0.42 8.71 3.84
CA ASN A 36 0.09 7.60 2.94
C ASN A 36 -0.93 7.98 1.87
N ARG A 37 -1.98 8.72 2.23
CA ARG A 37 -3.00 9.16 1.27
C ARG A 37 -2.45 10.16 0.26
N ARG A 38 -1.48 10.99 0.65
CA ARG A 38 -0.81 11.92 -0.28
C ARG A 38 0.07 11.14 -1.26
N LEU A 39 0.86 10.19 -0.77
CA LEU A 39 1.69 9.32 -1.60
C LEU A 39 0.82 8.47 -2.54
N GLY A 40 -0.20 7.81 -2.01
CA GLY A 40 -1.13 6.99 -2.79
C GLY A 40 -1.85 7.80 -3.87
N ARG A 41 -2.14 9.08 -3.64
CA ARG A 41 -2.71 9.96 -4.68
C ARG A 41 -1.74 10.23 -5.82
N VAL A 42 -0.47 10.48 -5.50
CA VAL A 42 0.58 10.66 -6.51
C VAL A 42 0.76 9.37 -7.31
N PHE A 43 0.80 8.21 -6.63
CA PHE A 43 0.91 6.92 -7.29
C PHE A 43 -0.33 6.58 -8.13
N ALA A 44 -1.54 6.90 -7.67
CA ALA A 44 -2.76 6.69 -8.43
C ALA A 44 -2.80 7.55 -9.70
N ALA A 45 -2.38 8.81 -9.61
CA ALA A 45 -2.26 9.68 -10.78
C ALA A 45 -1.22 9.14 -11.78
N ALA A 46 -0.07 8.69 -11.26
CA ALA A 46 1.01 8.10 -12.05
C ALA A 46 0.61 6.76 -12.71
N ALA A 47 -0.23 5.96 -12.04
CA ALA A 47 -0.77 4.71 -12.55
C ALA A 47 -1.82 4.96 -13.64
N TYR A 48 -2.74 5.89 -13.39
CA TYR A 48 -3.76 6.31 -14.36
C TYR A 48 -3.14 6.85 -15.65
N SER A 49 -2.15 7.75 -15.54
CA SER A 49 -1.45 8.32 -16.69
C SER A 49 -0.62 7.30 -17.48
N ARG A 50 -0.33 6.13 -16.89
CA ARG A 50 0.36 5.01 -17.53
C ARG A 50 -0.60 3.90 -18.01
N GLY A 51 -1.91 4.07 -17.80
CA GLY A 51 -2.91 3.07 -18.18
C GLY A 51 -2.92 1.80 -17.34
N LEU A 52 -2.36 1.84 -16.14
CA LEU A 52 -2.44 0.70 -15.23
C LEU A 52 -3.87 0.53 -14.73
N THR A 53 -4.29 -0.72 -14.54
CA THR A 53 -5.56 -1.05 -13.89
C THR A 53 -5.40 -1.10 -12.37
N PRO A 54 -6.47 -0.91 -11.58
CA PRO A 54 -6.42 -1.08 -10.12
C PRO A 54 -5.79 -2.42 -9.71
N ASN A 55 -6.20 -3.52 -10.34
CA ASN A 55 -5.67 -4.86 -10.04
C ASN A 55 -4.16 -4.99 -10.29
N GLN A 56 -3.62 -4.32 -11.32
CA GLN A 56 -2.17 -4.29 -11.55
C GLN A 56 -1.45 -3.54 -10.43
N VAL A 57 -2.01 -2.42 -9.95
CA VAL A 57 -1.45 -1.67 -8.82
C VAL A 57 -1.51 -2.50 -7.54
N THR A 58 -2.61 -3.21 -7.29
CA THR A 58 -2.75 -4.17 -6.17
C THR A 58 -1.68 -5.26 -6.23
N LEU A 59 -1.42 -5.83 -7.41
CA LEU A 59 -0.39 -6.84 -7.58
C LEU A 59 1.01 -6.29 -7.26
N ILE A 60 1.34 -5.08 -7.72
CA ILE A 60 2.64 -4.44 -7.42
C ILE A 60 2.76 -4.14 -5.92
N SER A 61 1.68 -3.66 -5.29
CA SER A 61 1.59 -3.46 -3.83
C SER A 61 1.88 -4.75 -3.07
N ALA A 62 1.23 -5.85 -3.47
CA ALA A 62 1.42 -7.15 -2.87
C ALA A 62 2.87 -7.64 -3.02
N ILE A 63 3.45 -7.54 -4.22
CA ILE A 63 4.86 -7.93 -4.47
C ILE A 63 5.80 -7.14 -3.56
N ALA A 64 5.63 -5.82 -3.45
CA ALA A 64 6.46 -4.99 -2.57
C ALA A 64 6.33 -5.43 -1.10
N THR A 65 5.09 -5.62 -0.62
CA THR A 65 4.79 -6.02 0.75
C THR A 65 5.38 -7.39 1.08
N PHE A 66 5.08 -8.42 0.27
CA PHE A 66 5.56 -9.78 0.52
C PHE A 66 7.06 -9.92 0.33
N SER A 67 7.70 -9.12 -0.53
CA SER A 67 9.16 -9.06 -0.61
C SER A 67 9.76 -8.50 0.69
N GLY A 68 9.16 -7.46 1.27
CA GLY A 68 9.57 -6.94 2.57
C GLY A 68 9.41 -7.98 3.69
N LEU A 69 8.28 -8.68 3.73
CA LEU A 69 8.04 -9.76 4.71
C LEU A 69 9.02 -10.94 4.53
N ALA A 70 9.30 -11.34 3.29
CA ALA A 70 10.28 -12.39 3.00
C ALA A 70 11.69 -11.98 3.45
N LEU A 71 12.11 -10.76 3.15
CA LEU A 71 13.41 -10.26 3.62
C LEU A 71 13.50 -10.25 5.15
N LEU A 72 12.41 -9.85 5.83
CA LEU A 72 12.37 -9.79 7.29
C LEU A 72 12.63 -11.16 7.96
N ILE A 73 12.19 -12.27 7.36
CA ILE A 73 12.35 -13.61 7.93
C ILE A 73 13.58 -14.36 7.39
N LEU A 74 14.00 -14.06 6.15
CA LEU A 74 15.05 -14.81 5.45
C LEU A 74 16.45 -14.20 5.56
N THR A 75 16.59 -12.98 6.08
CA THR A 75 17.88 -12.28 6.14
C THR A 75 18.21 -11.81 7.56
N ASP A 76 19.51 -11.68 7.85
CA ASP A 76 19.97 -11.17 9.14
C ASP A 76 19.50 -9.72 9.37
N PRO A 77 19.10 -9.37 10.61
CA PRO A 77 18.65 -8.03 10.96
C PRO A 77 19.84 -7.06 11.04
N THR A 78 20.14 -6.43 9.91
CA THR A 78 21.13 -5.36 9.79
C THR A 78 20.42 -4.03 9.56
N THR A 79 21.11 -2.91 9.74
CA THR A 79 20.54 -1.59 9.39
C THR A 79 20.13 -1.52 7.92
N GLY A 80 20.91 -2.13 7.01
CA GLY A 80 20.60 -2.16 5.59
C GLY A 80 19.33 -2.95 5.26
N THR A 81 19.19 -4.15 5.82
CA THR A 81 17.98 -4.98 5.63
C THR A 81 16.76 -4.32 6.26
N ALA A 82 16.89 -3.72 7.45
CA ALA A 82 15.81 -2.96 8.08
C ALA A 82 15.31 -1.80 7.20
N LEU A 83 16.22 -0.96 6.67
CA LEU A 83 15.85 0.14 5.78
C LEU A 83 15.14 -0.34 4.51
N LEU A 84 15.62 -1.43 3.92
CA LEU A 84 15.00 -2.01 2.72
C LEU A 84 13.60 -2.56 3.02
N VAL A 85 13.45 -3.33 4.10
CA VAL A 85 12.15 -3.85 4.56
C VAL A 85 11.18 -2.70 4.81
N THR A 86 11.58 -1.67 5.57
CA THR A 86 10.74 -0.50 5.83
C THR A 86 10.33 0.20 4.53
N THR A 87 11.27 0.40 3.61
CA THR A 87 10.99 1.05 2.32
C THR A 87 9.96 0.26 1.50
N LEU A 88 10.13 -1.07 1.42
CA LEU A 88 9.21 -1.95 0.71
C LEU A 88 7.81 -1.96 1.32
N LEU A 89 7.70 -2.01 2.66
CA LEU A 89 6.41 -1.99 3.36
C LEU A 89 5.70 -0.64 3.21
N VAL A 90 6.44 0.48 3.31
CA VAL A 90 5.89 1.83 3.08
C VAL A 90 5.43 1.99 1.63
N LEU A 91 6.21 1.50 0.67
CA LEU A 91 5.84 1.53 -0.75
C LEU A 91 4.60 0.68 -1.01
N GLY A 92 4.56 -0.55 -0.50
CA GLY A 92 3.39 -1.43 -0.59
C GLY A 92 2.14 -0.73 -0.06
N TYR A 93 2.20 -0.19 1.15
CA TYR A 93 1.06 0.51 1.75
C TYR A 93 0.62 1.76 0.96
N ALA A 94 1.55 2.49 0.35
CA ALA A 94 1.22 3.63 -0.47
C ALA A 94 0.54 3.22 -1.80
N LEU A 95 1.00 2.13 -2.43
CA LEU A 95 0.42 1.57 -3.66
C LEU A 95 -0.95 0.94 -3.41
N ASP A 96 -1.13 0.28 -2.28
CA ASP A 96 -2.41 -0.22 -1.79
C ASP A 96 -3.43 0.94 -1.66
N SER A 97 -3.02 2.04 -1.03
CA SER A 97 -3.85 3.25 -1.02
C SER A 97 -4.08 3.87 -2.40
N ALA A 98 -3.22 3.58 -3.39
CA ALA A 98 -3.33 4.07 -4.76
C ALA A 98 -4.34 3.26 -5.59
N ASP A 99 -4.40 1.94 -5.43
CA ASP A 99 -5.32 1.10 -6.20
C ASP A 99 -6.80 1.44 -5.91
N GLY A 100 -7.15 1.68 -4.65
CA GLY A 100 -8.50 2.05 -4.26
C GLY A 100 -8.85 3.48 -4.68
N GLN A 101 -7.86 4.36 -4.77
CA GLN A 101 -8.02 5.69 -5.35
C GLN A 101 -8.23 5.62 -6.87
N LEU A 102 -7.46 4.77 -7.54
CA LEU A 102 -7.58 4.52 -8.97
C LEU A 102 -8.93 3.90 -9.31
N ALA A 103 -9.39 2.89 -8.56
CA ALA A 103 -10.69 2.25 -8.74
C ALA A 103 -11.87 3.23 -8.58
N ARG A 104 -11.75 4.20 -7.67
CA ARG A 104 -12.73 5.29 -7.52
C ARG A 104 -12.71 6.24 -8.70
N LEU A 105 -11.53 6.60 -9.19
CA LEU A 105 -11.36 7.47 -10.36
C LEU A 105 -11.91 6.81 -11.63
N THR A 106 -11.70 5.50 -11.80
CA THR A 106 -12.18 4.72 -12.96
C THR A 106 -13.61 4.23 -12.83
N GLY A 107 -14.25 4.42 -11.67
CA GLY A 107 -15.62 3.94 -11.41
C GLY A 107 -15.74 2.42 -11.34
N THR A 108 -14.64 1.70 -11.09
CA THR A 108 -14.60 0.22 -11.08
C THR A 108 -14.67 -0.39 -9.68
N GLY A 109 -14.91 0.43 -8.65
CA GLY A 109 -15.09 -0.06 -7.26
C GLY A 109 -16.39 -0.86 -7.09
N SER A 110 -16.36 -1.88 -6.22
CA SER A 110 -17.52 -2.70 -5.88
C SER A 110 -17.53 -3.07 -4.39
N ALA A 111 -18.71 -3.38 -3.83
CA ALA A 111 -18.83 -3.80 -2.43
C ALA A 111 -18.09 -5.13 -2.13
N ALA A 112 -18.13 -6.07 -3.08
CA ALA A 112 -17.36 -7.32 -2.97
C ALA A 112 -15.84 -7.06 -2.97
N GLY A 113 -15.39 -6.13 -3.82
CA GLY A 113 -13.99 -5.69 -3.84
C GLY A 113 -13.55 -5.04 -2.53
N GLU A 114 -14.39 -4.18 -1.95
CA GLU A 114 -14.12 -3.54 -0.65
C GLU A 114 -14.07 -4.56 0.51
N TRP A 115 -14.93 -5.57 0.51
CA TRP A 115 -14.85 -6.66 1.49
C TRP A 115 -13.57 -7.49 1.33
N LEU A 116 -13.20 -7.83 0.10
CA LEU A 116 -11.98 -8.58 -0.18
C LEU A 116 -10.75 -7.78 0.25
N ASP A 117 -10.70 -6.49 -0.08
CA ASP A 117 -9.63 -5.56 0.32
C ASP A 117 -9.41 -5.59 1.84
N HIS A 118 -10.46 -5.39 2.63
CA HIS A 118 -10.41 -5.47 4.08
C HIS A 118 -9.96 -6.82 4.62
N THR A 119 -10.36 -7.92 3.97
CA THR A 119 -9.97 -9.27 4.39
C THR A 119 -8.48 -9.52 4.14
N VAL A 120 -7.98 -9.09 2.97
CA VAL A 120 -6.57 -9.19 2.63
C VAL A 120 -5.72 -8.27 3.51
N ASP A 121 -6.21 -7.08 3.87
CA ASP A 121 -5.56 -6.18 4.83
C ASP A 121 -5.40 -6.83 6.20
N ALA A 122 -6.45 -7.44 6.74
CA ALA A 122 -6.37 -8.15 8.02
C ALA A 122 -5.33 -9.29 7.97
N PHE A 123 -5.25 -10.00 6.84
CA PHE A 123 -4.24 -11.04 6.64
C PHE A 123 -2.81 -10.46 6.53
N LYS A 124 -2.63 -9.35 5.81
CA LYS A 124 -1.35 -8.62 5.70
C LYS A 124 -0.87 -8.17 7.09
N GLU A 125 -1.76 -7.56 7.87
CA GLU A 125 -1.45 -7.11 9.23
C GLU A 125 -1.06 -8.27 10.14
N GLY A 126 -1.82 -9.37 10.15
CA GLY A 126 -1.47 -10.56 10.92
C GLY A 126 -0.13 -11.19 10.48
N SER A 127 0.12 -11.25 9.17
CA SER A 127 1.36 -11.78 8.60
C SER A 127 2.58 -10.95 9.02
N LEU A 128 2.47 -9.62 9.04
CA LEU A 128 3.56 -8.75 9.49
C LEU A 128 3.97 -9.07 10.94
N HIS A 129 3.01 -9.18 11.85
CA HIS A 129 3.30 -9.48 13.25
C HIS A 129 3.94 -10.87 13.40
N LEU A 130 3.45 -11.86 12.66
CA LEU A 130 4.04 -13.19 12.64
C LEU A 130 5.48 -13.18 12.10
N CYS A 131 5.75 -12.45 11.02
CA CYS A 131 7.10 -12.31 10.47
C CYS A 131 8.06 -11.61 11.44
N VAL A 132 7.61 -10.57 12.17
CA VAL A 132 8.40 -9.94 13.22
C VAL A 132 8.72 -10.93 14.33
N LEU A 133 7.72 -11.70 14.79
CA LEU A 133 7.93 -12.74 15.81
C LEU A 133 8.93 -13.81 15.35
N ILE A 134 8.83 -14.27 14.10
CA ILE A 134 9.78 -15.21 13.52
C ILE A 134 11.19 -14.60 13.44
N CYS A 135 11.31 -13.35 13.01
CA CYS A 135 12.59 -12.64 12.96
C CYS A 135 13.24 -12.56 14.35
N TRP A 136 12.46 -12.19 15.38
CA TRP A 136 12.90 -12.19 16.76
C TRP A 136 13.40 -13.57 17.20
N TRP A 137 12.58 -14.60 17.02
CA TRP A 137 12.93 -15.97 17.42
C TRP A 137 14.18 -16.51 16.70
N ARG A 138 14.42 -16.13 15.44
CA ARG A 138 15.53 -16.63 14.63
C ARG A 138 16.86 -15.93 14.89
N TYR A 139 16.84 -14.61 15.11
CA TYR A 139 18.04 -13.80 14.99
C TYR A 139 18.36 -12.95 16.23
N LEU A 140 17.43 -12.84 17.19
CA LEU A 140 17.61 -11.97 18.36
C LEU A 140 17.60 -12.83 19.63
N ASP A 141 18.74 -12.88 20.31
CA ASP A 141 18.84 -13.42 21.66
C ASP A 141 18.16 -12.44 22.63
N LEU A 142 16.88 -12.69 22.89
CA LEU A 142 16.10 -11.89 23.83
C LEU A 142 16.41 -12.37 25.26
N GLU A 143 16.89 -11.44 26.11
CA GLU A 143 16.92 -11.69 27.54
C GLU A 143 15.50 -12.02 28.03
N THR A 144 15.37 -13.03 28.87
CA THR A 144 14.07 -13.54 29.36
C THR A 144 13.21 -12.44 30.01
N ALA A 145 13.84 -11.37 30.51
CA ALA A 145 13.16 -10.19 31.07
C ALA A 145 12.23 -9.47 30.08
N TRP A 146 12.46 -9.59 28.77
CA TRP A 146 11.60 -8.99 27.73
C TRP A 146 10.42 -9.88 27.31
N LEU A 147 10.32 -11.10 27.83
CA LEU A 147 9.29 -12.09 27.47
C LEU A 147 8.11 -12.14 28.47
N ILE A 148 8.10 -11.29 29.49
CA ILE A 148 7.14 -11.24 30.61
C ILE A 148 6.46 -9.87 30.65
#